data_AF-A0A6V8MXU2-F1
#
_entry.id   AF-A0A6V8MXU2-F1
#
_cell.length_a   1.000
_cell.length_b   1.000
_cell.length_c   1.000
_cell.angle_alpha   90.00
_cell.angle_beta   90.00
_cell.angle_gamma   90.00
#
_symmetry.space_group_name_H-M   'P 1'
#
loop_
_entity.id
_entity.type
_entity.pdbx_description
1 polymer ?
#
loop_
_entity_poly.entity_id
_entity_poly.type
_entity_poly.pdbx_seq_one_letter_code
_entity_poly.pdbx_strand_id
1 'polypeptide(L)'
;MLNSLIFIALPYAALALLLLVTPYRFLSNRLTWSAYSTQFLERKVLYWGINPWHYGILPILLAHVLGFAFPGLFKRFLGNPETLVGVESVLFGLGAFAVLGVLLLLLRRVNSGMLKRVTFSSDWLILYLLLFQAGTGIYIGYFMRWGSQWYLHTAVPYLWSIVSFQPQIEYVADLPLVFKLHAACAFLIVAVLPFTKLVHMLYLPVDFLKDPPLLYRWRSK
;
A
#
# COMPACT_ATOMS: atom_id res chain seq x y z
N MET A 1 -12.41 -21.37 -10.45
CA MET A 1 -13.31 -20.30 -9.96
C MET A 1 -12.59 -19.28 -9.07
N LEU A 2 -11.93 -19.70 -7.97
CA LEU A 2 -11.22 -18.77 -7.08
C LEU A 2 -10.16 -17.90 -7.79
N ASN A 3 -9.32 -18.51 -8.63
CA ASN A 3 -8.30 -17.77 -9.40
C ASN A 3 -8.92 -16.68 -10.29
N SER A 4 -10.01 -16.97 -11.01
CA SER A 4 -10.69 -15.99 -11.86
C SER A 4 -11.28 -14.83 -11.04
N LEU A 5 -11.82 -15.12 -9.85
CA LEU A 5 -12.34 -14.07 -8.96
C LEU A 5 -11.21 -13.14 -8.48
N ILE A 6 -10.12 -13.71 -7.97
CA ILE A 6 -9.00 -12.95 -7.40
C ILE A 6 -8.16 -12.24 -8.47
N PHE A 7 -7.94 -12.87 -9.61
CA PHE A 7 -6.97 -12.42 -10.62
C PHE A 7 -7.60 -11.85 -11.90
N ILE A 8 -8.92 -11.76 -11.97
CA ILE A 8 -9.62 -11.08 -13.08
C ILE A 8 -10.62 -10.09 -12.52
N ALA A 9 -11.67 -10.58 -11.85
CA ALA A 9 -12.79 -9.73 -11.43
C ALA A 9 -12.35 -8.67 -10.39
N LEU A 10 -11.62 -9.09 -9.36
CA LEU A 10 -11.19 -8.20 -8.28
C LEU A 10 -10.25 -7.06 -8.74
N PRO A 11 -9.20 -7.30 -9.57
CA PRO A 11 -8.35 -6.24 -10.09
C PRO A 11 -9.13 -5.19 -10.88
N TYR A 12 -10.03 -5.60 -11.78
CA TYR A 12 -10.83 -4.65 -12.56
C TYR A 12 -11.83 -3.89 -11.70
N ALA A 13 -12.45 -4.54 -10.70
CA ALA A 13 -13.30 -3.85 -9.73
C ALA A 13 -12.51 -2.83 -8.91
N ALA A 14 -11.32 -3.19 -8.43
CA ALA A 14 -10.44 -2.29 -7.69
C ALA A 14 -10.01 -1.08 -8.54
N LEU A 15 -9.62 -1.32 -9.79
CA LEU A 15 -9.26 -0.25 -10.74
C LEU A 15 -10.45 0.65 -11.06
N ALA A 16 -11.63 0.09 -11.31
CA ALA A 16 -12.83 0.88 -11.58
C ALA A 16 -13.19 1.78 -10.39
N LEU A 17 -13.16 1.24 -9.16
CA LEU A 17 -13.40 2.03 -7.95
C LEU A 17 -12.35 3.12 -7.76
N LEU A 18 -11.06 2.77 -7.92
CA LEU A 18 -9.97 3.73 -7.82
C LEU A 18 -10.12 4.86 -8.84
N LEU A 19 -10.38 4.55 -10.11
CA LEU A 19 -10.39 5.55 -11.18
C LEU A 19 -11.68 6.38 -11.23
N LEU A 20 -12.82 5.83 -10.81
CA LEU A 20 -14.10 6.55 -10.87
C LEU A 20 -14.45 7.25 -9.55
N VAL A 21 -14.26 6.57 -8.43
CA VAL A 21 -14.69 7.10 -7.12
C VAL A 21 -13.68 8.09 -6.56
N THR A 22 -12.38 7.91 -6.81
CA THR A 22 -11.36 8.84 -6.31
C THR A 22 -11.56 10.26 -6.83
N PRO A 23 -11.70 10.50 -8.16
CA PRO A 23 -11.96 11.85 -8.67
C PRO A 23 -13.32 12.37 -8.22
N TYR A 24 -14.36 11.51 -8.21
CA TYR A 24 -15.69 11.88 -7.72
C TYR A 24 -15.63 12.40 -6.28
N ARG A 25 -14.95 11.70 -5.36
CA ARG A 25 -14.79 12.14 -3.97
C ARG A 25 -14.01 13.44 -3.88
N PHE A 26 -12.94 13.58 -4.66
CA PHE A 26 -12.13 14.79 -4.67
C PHE A 26 -12.94 16.03 -5.08
N LEU A 27 -13.76 15.89 -6.13
CA LEU A 27 -14.57 16.98 -6.69
C LEU A 27 -15.82 17.27 -5.84
N SER A 28 -16.50 16.25 -5.36
CA SER A 28 -17.76 16.39 -4.60
C SER A 28 -17.55 16.74 -3.12
N ASN A 29 -16.46 16.26 -2.50
CA ASN A 29 -16.25 16.43 -1.07
C ASN A 29 -14.78 16.54 -0.68
N ARG A 30 -14.13 17.61 -1.18
CA ARG A 30 -12.71 17.89 -0.97
C ARG A 30 -12.30 17.99 0.50
N LEU A 31 -13.20 18.43 1.38
CA LEU A 31 -12.92 18.54 2.83
C LEU A 31 -12.68 17.18 3.49
N THR A 32 -13.23 16.10 2.92
CA THR A 32 -12.99 14.74 3.44
C THR A 32 -11.65 14.15 3.01
N TRP A 33 -10.88 14.85 2.18
CA TRP A 33 -9.57 14.44 1.70
C TRP A 33 -8.49 14.81 2.71
N SER A 34 -8.41 14.04 3.80
CA SER A 34 -7.50 14.31 4.92
C SER A 34 -6.95 13.01 5.52
N ALA A 35 -5.80 13.12 6.19
CA ALA A 35 -5.20 12.03 6.95
C ALA A 35 -5.94 11.74 8.28
N TYR A 36 -6.83 12.64 8.72
CA TYR A 36 -7.57 12.56 9.99
C TYR A 36 -6.65 12.21 11.18
N SER A 37 -5.65 13.07 11.43
CA SER A 37 -4.68 12.83 12.48
C SER A 37 -5.34 12.74 13.86
N THR A 38 -4.95 11.73 14.62
CA THR A 38 -5.37 11.54 16.03
C THR A 38 -4.23 11.83 17.00
N GLN A 39 -3.17 12.50 16.54
CA GLN A 39 -1.97 12.79 17.33
C GLN A 39 -2.25 13.68 18.54
N PHE A 40 -3.17 14.61 18.41
CA PHE A 40 -3.56 15.50 19.51
C PHE A 40 -4.15 14.73 20.71
N LEU A 41 -4.87 13.62 20.45
CA LEU A 41 -5.49 12.81 21.49
C LEU A 41 -4.50 11.87 22.18
N GLU A 42 -3.52 11.34 21.45
CA GLU A 42 -2.49 10.46 21.97
C GLU A 42 -1.27 10.50 21.05
N ARG A 43 -0.10 10.89 21.58
CA ARG A 43 1.13 11.12 20.79
C ARG A 43 2.19 10.03 20.98
N LYS A 44 2.31 9.47 22.18
CA LYS A 44 3.47 8.66 22.58
C LYS A 44 3.50 7.34 21.82
N VAL A 45 2.40 6.59 21.83
CA VAL A 45 2.30 5.33 21.07
C VAL A 45 2.17 5.63 19.58
N LEU A 46 1.50 6.74 19.22
CA LEU A 46 1.42 7.15 17.82
C LEU A 46 2.81 7.30 17.19
N TYR A 47 3.75 8.00 17.86
CA TYR A 47 5.10 8.22 17.34
C TYR A 47 5.81 6.90 16.98
N TRP A 48 5.77 5.94 17.89
CA TRP A 48 6.38 4.62 17.70
C TRP A 48 5.62 3.70 16.75
N GLY A 49 4.35 3.98 16.45
CA GLY A 49 3.60 3.26 15.42
C GLY A 49 3.75 3.87 14.03
N ILE A 50 3.61 5.21 13.93
CA ILE A 50 3.51 5.93 12.67
C ILE A 50 4.85 5.98 11.92
N ASN A 51 5.97 6.16 12.64
CA ASN A 51 7.28 6.25 12.02
C ASN A 51 7.72 4.89 11.46
N PRO A 52 7.66 3.77 12.22
CA PRO A 52 8.00 2.46 11.67
C PRO A 52 7.08 2.04 10.53
N TRP A 53 5.78 2.36 10.62
CA TRP A 53 4.86 2.12 9.54
C TRP A 53 5.29 2.81 8.25
N HIS A 54 5.44 4.14 8.26
CA HIS A 54 5.72 4.90 7.03
C HIS A 54 7.14 4.68 6.51
N TYR A 55 8.16 4.67 7.39
CA TYR A 55 9.52 4.40 6.95
C TYR A 55 9.74 2.96 6.49
N GLY A 56 8.93 2.00 6.96
CA GLY A 56 8.92 0.65 6.45
C GLY A 56 8.16 0.50 5.13
N ILE A 57 6.91 0.97 5.07
CA ILE A 57 6.02 0.70 3.93
C ILE A 57 6.36 1.52 2.69
N LEU A 58 6.83 2.76 2.83
CA LEU A 58 7.07 3.64 1.67
C LEU A 58 8.16 3.09 0.74
N PRO A 59 9.35 2.66 1.22
CA PRO A 59 10.35 2.06 0.34
C PRO A 59 9.89 0.73 -0.28
N ILE A 60 9.13 -0.10 0.46
CA ILE A 60 8.60 -1.37 -0.06
C ILE A 60 7.61 -1.12 -1.18
N LEU A 61 6.67 -0.20 -0.98
CA LEU A 61 5.70 0.19 -1.99
C LEU A 61 6.42 0.77 -3.22
N LEU A 62 7.42 1.61 -3.01
CA LEU A 62 8.23 2.17 -4.09
C LEU A 62 8.97 1.07 -4.87
N ALA A 63 9.56 0.08 -4.20
CA ALA A 63 10.21 -1.05 -4.85
C ALA A 63 9.22 -1.87 -5.71
N HIS A 64 8.00 -2.10 -5.20
CA HIS A 64 6.94 -2.78 -5.98
C HIS A 64 6.56 -1.99 -7.23
N VAL A 65 6.29 -0.69 -7.09
CA VAL A 65 5.89 0.20 -8.19
C VAL A 65 7.00 0.32 -9.23
N LEU A 66 8.25 0.54 -8.82
CA LEU A 66 9.37 0.66 -9.73
C LEU A 66 9.70 -0.66 -10.42
N GLY A 67 9.60 -1.80 -9.71
CA GLY A 67 9.78 -3.12 -10.32
C GLY A 67 8.69 -3.45 -11.35
N PHE A 68 7.46 -3.00 -11.13
CA PHE A 68 6.37 -3.08 -12.10
C PHE A 68 6.60 -2.17 -13.31
N ALA A 69 6.98 -0.91 -13.08
CA ALA A 69 7.13 0.11 -14.12
C ALA A 69 8.40 -0.08 -14.99
N PHE A 70 9.50 -0.55 -14.39
CA PHE A 70 10.80 -0.67 -15.04
C PHE A 70 11.41 -2.09 -14.87
N PRO A 71 10.73 -3.14 -15.35
CA PRO A 71 11.16 -4.51 -15.08
C PRO A 71 12.52 -4.87 -15.67
N GLY A 72 12.87 -4.32 -16.84
CA GLY A 72 14.19 -4.54 -17.45
C GLY A 72 15.34 -3.97 -16.63
N LEU A 73 15.14 -2.80 -16.01
CA LEU A 73 16.14 -2.19 -15.12
C LEU A 73 16.31 -3.02 -13.85
N PHE A 74 15.20 -3.43 -13.22
CA PHE A 74 15.23 -4.26 -12.02
C PHE A 74 15.85 -5.65 -12.27
N LYS A 75 15.57 -6.29 -13.41
CA LYS A 75 16.22 -7.55 -13.79
C LYS A 75 17.74 -7.44 -13.86
N ARG A 76 18.26 -6.33 -14.41
CA ARG A 76 19.72 -6.09 -14.47
C ARG A 76 20.29 -5.79 -13.09
N PHE A 77 19.61 -4.94 -12.32
CA PHE A 77 20.03 -4.54 -10.98
C PHE A 77 20.07 -5.73 -9.99
N LEU A 78 19.04 -6.57 -9.99
CA LEU A 78 18.92 -7.75 -9.13
C LEU A 78 19.61 -9.00 -9.70
N GLY A 79 20.27 -8.91 -10.87
CA GLY A 79 20.97 -10.03 -11.50
C GLY A 79 22.26 -10.43 -10.78
N ASN A 80 22.81 -9.55 -9.94
CA ASN A 80 23.97 -9.84 -9.09
C ASN A 80 23.50 -10.47 -7.76
N PRO A 81 24.01 -11.65 -7.36
CA PRO A 81 23.60 -12.31 -6.12
C PRO A 81 23.82 -11.52 -4.83
N GLU A 82 24.93 -10.78 -4.71
CA GLU A 82 25.20 -9.94 -3.53
C GLU A 82 24.21 -8.79 -3.44
N THR A 83 23.89 -8.17 -4.58
CA THR A 83 22.88 -7.11 -4.65
C THR A 83 21.50 -7.64 -4.30
N LEU A 84 21.13 -8.81 -4.83
CA LEU A 84 19.87 -9.46 -4.51
C LEU A 84 19.76 -9.75 -3.00
N VAL A 85 20.78 -10.35 -2.40
CA VAL A 85 20.80 -10.63 -0.94
C VAL A 85 20.68 -9.34 -0.12
N GLY A 86 21.43 -8.29 -0.51
CA GLY A 86 21.38 -6.99 0.16
C GLY A 86 19.98 -6.36 0.09
N VAL A 87 19.39 -6.33 -1.10
CA VAL A 87 18.04 -5.77 -1.32
C VAL A 87 16.99 -6.57 -0.57
N GLU A 88 16.99 -7.89 -0.66
CA GLU A 88 16.05 -8.76 0.07
C GLU A 88 16.16 -8.55 1.58
N SER A 89 17.38 -8.47 2.12
CA SER A 89 17.61 -8.26 3.56
C SER A 89 17.09 -6.89 4.02
N VAL A 90 17.35 -5.84 3.25
CA VAL A 90 16.87 -4.49 3.55
C VAL A 90 15.34 -4.42 3.47
N LEU A 91 14.73 -4.94 2.40
CA LEU A 91 13.27 -4.93 2.23
C LEU A 91 12.57 -5.78 3.29
N PHE A 92 13.17 -6.90 3.70
CA PHE A 92 12.68 -7.71 4.81
C PHE A 92 12.70 -6.94 6.13
N GLY A 93 13.83 -6.28 6.45
CA GLY A 93 13.95 -5.46 7.65
C GLY A 93 12.94 -4.30 7.68
N LEU A 94 12.76 -3.61 6.55
CA LEU A 94 11.75 -2.56 6.40
C LEU A 94 10.33 -3.11 6.53
N GLY A 95 10.06 -4.31 6.03
CA GLY A 95 8.76 -4.95 6.13
C GLY A 95 8.44 -5.32 7.58
N ALA A 96 9.43 -5.82 8.33
CA ALA A 96 9.28 -6.12 9.75
C ALA A 96 9.01 -4.82 10.54
N PHE A 97 9.71 -3.75 10.18
CA PHE A 97 9.47 -2.41 10.74
C PHE A 97 8.06 -1.89 10.45
N ALA A 98 7.56 -2.11 9.23
CA ALA A 98 6.19 -1.77 8.85
C ALA A 98 5.15 -2.59 9.64
N VAL A 99 5.33 -3.91 9.76
CA VAL A 99 4.45 -4.80 10.55
C VAL A 99 4.38 -4.34 12.00
N LEU A 100 5.53 -4.06 12.62
CA LEU A 100 5.58 -3.53 13.98
C LEU A 100 4.84 -2.19 14.09
N GLY A 101 5.05 -1.28 13.13
CA GLY A 101 4.37 0.00 13.10
C GLY A 101 2.85 -0.11 13.04
N VAL A 102 2.30 -0.87 12.08
CA VAL A 102 0.85 -1.04 11.95
C VAL A 102 0.25 -1.81 13.11
N LEU A 103 0.96 -2.80 13.66
CA LEU A 103 0.54 -3.50 14.88
C LEU A 103 0.42 -2.54 16.06
N LEU A 104 1.42 -1.68 16.28
CA LEU A 104 1.36 -0.65 17.33
C LEU A 104 0.22 0.35 17.09
N LEU A 105 -0.01 0.77 15.85
CA LEU A 105 -1.14 1.66 15.50
C LEU A 105 -2.50 1.01 15.77
N LEU A 106 -2.63 -0.30 15.51
CA LEU A 106 -3.82 -1.08 15.81
C LEU A 106 -4.02 -1.20 17.33
N LEU A 107 -3.00 -1.66 18.06
CA LEU A 107 -3.05 -1.80 19.52
C LEU A 107 -3.33 -0.48 20.23
N ARG A 108 -2.72 0.62 19.77
CA ARG A 108 -3.03 1.98 20.23
C ARG A 108 -4.52 2.29 20.17
N ARG A 109 -5.17 1.93 19.07
CA ARG A 109 -6.58 2.21 18.83
C ARG A 109 -7.49 1.26 19.62
N VAL A 110 -7.09 0.00 19.77
CA VAL A 110 -7.80 -1.00 20.58
C VAL A 110 -7.74 -0.67 22.07
N ASN A 111 -6.65 -0.08 22.56
CA ASN A 111 -6.45 0.13 24.00
C ASN A 111 -6.88 1.52 24.49
N SER A 112 -7.10 2.48 23.60
CA SER A 112 -7.51 3.84 24.00
C SER A 112 -9.02 4.06 23.86
N GLY A 113 -9.70 4.28 24.99
CA GLY A 113 -11.14 4.62 25.01
C GLY A 113 -11.45 5.94 24.28
N MET A 114 -10.55 6.93 24.32
CA MET A 114 -10.73 8.19 23.59
C MET A 114 -10.64 7.98 22.08
N LEU A 115 -9.66 7.21 21.62
CA LEU A 115 -9.48 6.97 20.18
C LEU A 115 -10.64 6.17 19.59
N LYS A 116 -11.19 5.19 20.33
CA LYS A 116 -12.35 4.41 19.88
C LYS A 116 -13.56 5.30 19.54
N ARG A 117 -13.80 6.37 20.32
CA ARG A 117 -14.92 7.29 20.11
C ARG A 117 -14.82 8.12 18.83
N VAL A 118 -13.61 8.31 18.29
CA VAL A 118 -13.35 9.09 17.07
C VAL A 118 -12.88 8.22 15.90
N THR A 119 -13.02 6.90 16.03
CA THR A 119 -12.61 5.94 15.00
C THR A 119 -13.80 5.49 14.19
N PHE A 120 -13.71 5.57 12.87
CA PHE A 120 -14.74 5.05 11.97
C PHE A 120 -14.49 3.58 11.64
N SER A 121 -15.53 2.85 11.21
CA SER A 121 -15.39 1.46 10.74
C SER A 121 -14.37 1.31 9.62
N SER A 122 -14.25 2.32 8.75
CA SER A 122 -13.24 2.38 7.68
C SER A 122 -11.80 2.44 8.20
N ASP A 123 -11.56 3.02 9.39
CA ASP A 123 -10.23 3.06 10.01
C ASP A 123 -9.79 1.68 10.49
N TRP A 124 -10.74 0.92 11.05
CA TRP A 124 -10.50 -0.47 11.47
C TRP A 124 -10.23 -1.34 10.25
N LEU A 125 -11.12 -1.28 9.26
CA LEU A 125 -10.98 -2.04 8.01
C LEU A 125 -9.60 -1.84 7.39
N ILE A 126 -9.17 -0.59 7.20
CA ILE A 126 -7.87 -0.34 6.57
C ILE A 126 -6.70 -0.80 7.44
N LEU A 127 -6.76 -0.64 8.77
CA LEU A 127 -5.68 -1.11 9.65
C LEU A 127 -5.55 -2.64 9.63
N TYR A 128 -6.66 -3.38 9.60
CA TYR A 128 -6.62 -4.84 9.49
C TYR A 128 -6.08 -5.29 8.12
N LEU A 129 -6.53 -4.66 7.03
CA LEU A 129 -6.01 -4.95 5.70
C LEU A 129 -4.51 -4.67 5.60
N LEU A 130 -4.04 -3.53 6.12
CA LEU A 130 -2.62 -3.17 6.10
C LEU A 130 -1.77 -4.11 6.96
N LEU A 131 -2.26 -4.52 8.14
CA LEU A 131 -1.57 -5.51 8.97
C LEU A 131 -1.50 -6.87 8.28
N PHE A 132 -2.60 -7.32 7.67
CA PHE A 132 -2.64 -8.57 6.92
C PHE A 132 -1.72 -8.53 5.68
N GLN A 133 -1.73 -7.43 4.93
CA GLN A 133 -0.87 -7.20 3.77
C GLN A 133 0.61 -7.26 4.15
N ALA A 134 1.00 -6.50 5.17
CA ALA A 134 2.38 -6.47 5.63
C ALA A 134 2.83 -7.81 6.22
N GLY A 135 1.96 -8.48 6.99
CA GLY A 135 2.23 -9.79 7.58
C GLY A 135 2.41 -10.88 6.54
N THR A 136 1.53 -10.95 5.54
CA THR A 136 1.68 -11.90 4.42
C THR A 136 2.92 -11.60 3.56
N GLY A 137 3.26 -10.31 3.38
CA GLY A 137 4.50 -9.92 2.69
C GLY A 137 5.76 -10.42 3.40
N ILE A 138 5.82 -10.26 4.73
CA ILE A 138 6.93 -10.79 5.54
C ILE A 138 6.97 -12.31 5.55
N TYR A 139 5.81 -12.97 5.61
CA TYR A 139 5.74 -14.42 5.50
C TYR A 139 6.35 -14.90 4.17
N ILE A 140 5.95 -14.30 3.05
CA ILE A 140 6.49 -14.63 1.72
C ILE A 140 8.00 -14.38 1.68
N GLY A 141 8.46 -13.21 2.14
CA GLY A 141 9.87 -12.85 2.17
C GLY A 141 10.74 -13.84 2.95
N TYR A 142 10.25 -14.33 4.09
CA TYR A 142 11.00 -15.28 4.93
C TYR A 142 10.94 -16.71 4.42
N PHE A 143 9.74 -17.24 4.15
CA PHE A 143 9.54 -18.67 3.88
C PHE A 143 9.71 -19.06 2.42
N MET A 144 9.44 -18.15 1.48
CA MET A 144 9.54 -18.44 0.04
C MET A 144 10.84 -17.95 -0.57
N ARG A 145 11.40 -16.87 0.02
CA ARG A 145 12.68 -16.25 -0.36
C ARG A 145 12.69 -15.75 -1.81
N TRP A 146 13.65 -14.87 -2.11
CA TRP A 146 13.93 -14.38 -3.46
C TRP A 146 12.70 -13.75 -4.15
N GLY A 147 11.81 -13.17 -3.34
CA GLY A 147 10.56 -12.53 -3.74
C GLY A 147 10.77 -11.53 -4.86
N SER A 148 11.78 -10.67 -4.69
CA SER A 148 12.12 -9.62 -5.64
C SER A 148 12.58 -10.15 -6.99
N GLN A 149 13.15 -11.36 -7.05
CA GLN A 149 13.59 -11.99 -8.29
C GLN A 149 12.41 -12.61 -9.05
N TRP A 150 11.68 -13.55 -8.45
CA TRP A 150 10.59 -14.24 -9.15
C TRP A 150 9.37 -13.34 -9.39
N TYR A 151 9.19 -12.26 -8.60
CA TYR A 151 8.19 -11.21 -8.84
C TYR A 151 8.25 -10.67 -10.28
N LEU A 152 9.46 -10.45 -10.81
CA LEU A 152 9.71 -9.92 -12.16
C LEU A 152 9.32 -10.87 -13.30
N HIS A 153 9.11 -12.15 -12.99
CA HIS A 153 8.79 -13.20 -13.95
C HIS A 153 7.36 -13.76 -13.79
N THR A 154 6.66 -13.38 -12.72
CA THR A 154 5.31 -13.89 -12.40
C THR A 154 4.33 -12.72 -12.25
N ALA A 155 4.36 -12.03 -11.11
CA ALA A 155 3.43 -10.97 -10.79
C ALA A 155 3.53 -9.78 -11.76
N VAL A 156 4.74 -9.39 -12.19
CA VAL A 156 4.90 -8.26 -13.12
C VAL A 156 4.25 -8.51 -14.49
N PRO A 157 4.55 -9.59 -15.23
CA PRO A 157 3.87 -9.84 -16.51
C PRO A 157 2.35 -10.03 -16.32
N TYR A 158 1.91 -10.66 -15.21
CA TYR A 158 0.49 -10.69 -14.84
C TYR A 158 -0.12 -9.29 -14.70
N LEU A 159 0.49 -8.38 -13.94
CA LEU A 159 -0.02 -7.02 -13.74
C LEU A 159 -0.08 -6.23 -15.06
N TRP A 160 0.92 -6.39 -15.93
CA TRP A 160 0.89 -5.81 -17.27
C TRP A 160 -0.23 -6.38 -18.14
N SER A 161 -0.56 -7.67 -17.99
CA SER A 161 -1.69 -8.31 -18.68
C SER A 161 -3.04 -7.71 -18.25
N ILE A 162 -3.19 -7.34 -16.96
CA ILE A 162 -4.37 -6.65 -16.44
C ILE A 162 -4.48 -5.24 -17.02
N VAL A 163 -3.38 -4.47 -17.04
CA VAL A 163 -3.36 -3.12 -17.63
C VAL A 163 -3.64 -3.15 -19.14
N SER A 164 -3.22 -4.21 -19.81
CA SER A 164 -3.45 -4.41 -21.25
C SER A 164 -4.82 -5.01 -21.58
N PHE A 165 -5.70 -5.18 -20.57
CA PHE A 165 -7.02 -5.79 -20.71
C PHE A 165 -7.04 -7.21 -21.31
N GLN A 166 -5.94 -7.94 -21.16
CA GLN A 166 -5.76 -9.32 -21.62
C GLN A 166 -5.25 -10.18 -20.45
N PRO A 167 -6.11 -10.50 -19.45
CA PRO A 167 -5.68 -11.11 -18.20
C PRO A 167 -5.07 -12.50 -18.44
N GLN A 168 -3.77 -12.64 -18.16
CA GLN A 168 -3.00 -13.88 -18.24
C GLN A 168 -2.75 -14.39 -16.82
N ILE A 169 -3.73 -15.11 -16.27
CA ILE A 169 -3.68 -15.58 -14.88
C ILE A 169 -2.70 -16.74 -14.67
N GLU A 170 -2.26 -17.40 -15.73
CA GLU A 170 -1.28 -18.49 -15.73
C GLU A 170 0.03 -18.11 -15.05
N TYR A 171 0.43 -16.84 -15.09
CA TYR A 171 1.62 -16.33 -14.39
C TYR A 171 1.54 -16.43 -12.86
N VAL A 172 0.34 -16.52 -12.29
CA VAL A 172 0.10 -16.46 -10.84
C VAL A 172 -0.85 -17.55 -10.32
N ALA A 173 -1.48 -18.32 -11.22
CA ALA A 173 -2.50 -19.31 -10.90
C ALA A 173 -1.99 -20.44 -10.01
N ASP A 174 -0.72 -20.82 -10.17
CA ASP A 174 -0.08 -21.94 -9.47
C ASP A 174 0.72 -21.50 -8.24
N LEU A 175 0.74 -20.20 -7.94
CA LEU A 175 1.41 -19.70 -6.74
C LEU A 175 0.70 -20.19 -5.47
N PRO A 176 1.42 -20.39 -4.36
CA PRO A 176 0.82 -20.86 -3.12
C PRO A 176 -0.28 -19.93 -2.60
N LEU A 177 -1.18 -20.47 -1.78
CA LEU A 177 -2.35 -19.75 -1.26
C LEU A 177 -1.99 -18.40 -0.63
N VAL A 178 -0.89 -18.31 0.13
CA VAL A 178 -0.47 -17.06 0.77
C VAL A 178 -0.19 -15.95 -0.23
N PHE A 179 0.35 -16.26 -1.42
CA PHE A 179 0.55 -15.28 -2.49
C PHE A 179 -0.80 -14.80 -3.03
N LYS A 180 -1.75 -15.73 -3.26
CA LYS A 180 -3.09 -15.38 -3.73
C LYS A 180 -3.80 -14.46 -2.73
N LEU A 181 -3.66 -14.74 -1.43
CA LEU A 181 -4.20 -13.89 -0.36
C LEU A 181 -3.51 -12.53 -0.29
N HIS A 182 -2.18 -12.47 -0.46
CA HIS A 182 -1.43 -11.21 -0.51
C HIS A 182 -1.85 -10.34 -1.71
N ALA A 183 -2.02 -10.94 -2.89
CA ALA A 183 -2.49 -10.25 -4.08
C ALA A 183 -3.95 -9.79 -3.94
N ALA A 184 -4.83 -10.65 -3.43
CA ALA A 184 -6.22 -10.31 -3.16
C ALA A 184 -6.33 -9.13 -2.18
N CYS A 185 -5.57 -9.16 -1.09
CA CYS A 185 -5.55 -8.08 -0.11
C CYS A 185 -4.99 -6.77 -0.70
N ALA A 186 -3.98 -6.83 -1.57
CA ALA A 186 -3.48 -5.65 -2.27
C ALA A 186 -4.58 -5.00 -3.13
N PHE A 187 -5.33 -5.80 -3.91
CA PHE A 187 -6.45 -5.27 -4.71
C PHE A 187 -7.60 -4.76 -3.83
N LEU A 188 -7.89 -5.42 -2.70
CA LEU A 188 -8.88 -4.92 -1.74
C LEU A 188 -8.48 -3.57 -1.14
N ILE A 189 -7.20 -3.38 -0.78
CA ILE A 189 -6.68 -2.09 -0.31
C ILE A 189 -6.90 -1.01 -1.37
N VAL A 190 -6.59 -1.30 -2.64
CA VAL A 190 -6.85 -0.38 -3.76
C VAL A 190 -8.34 -0.08 -3.91
N ALA A 191 -9.19 -1.09 -3.83
CA ALA A 191 -10.65 -0.95 -3.95
C ALA A 191 -11.25 -0.07 -2.84
N VAL A 192 -10.77 -0.20 -1.60
CA VAL A 192 -11.27 0.59 -0.46
C VAL A 192 -10.59 1.94 -0.31
N LEU A 193 -9.46 2.17 -0.98
CA LEU A 193 -8.71 3.44 -0.97
C LEU A 193 -9.61 4.66 -1.12
N PRO A 194 -10.44 4.79 -2.17
CA PRO A 194 -11.29 5.98 -2.38
C PRO A 194 -12.31 6.22 -1.27
N PHE A 195 -12.60 5.23 -0.42
CA PHE A 195 -13.61 5.31 0.65
C PHE A 195 -13.01 5.52 2.05
N THR A 196 -11.68 5.42 2.18
CA THR A 196 -11.00 5.46 3.48
C THR A 196 -10.13 6.71 3.60
N LYS A 197 -9.48 6.89 4.75
CA LYS A 197 -8.45 7.92 4.89
C LYS A 197 -7.22 7.66 4.03
N LEU A 198 -7.08 6.48 3.41
CA LEU A 198 -5.90 6.12 2.62
C LEU A 198 -5.68 7.08 1.43
N VAL A 199 -6.70 7.83 1.00
CA VAL A 199 -6.57 8.94 0.04
C VAL A 199 -5.46 9.94 0.39
N HIS A 200 -5.06 10.07 1.66
CA HIS A 200 -3.92 10.91 2.04
C HIS A 200 -2.62 10.49 1.33
N MET A 201 -2.46 9.22 0.96
CA MET A 201 -1.27 8.73 0.24
C MET A 201 -1.17 9.30 -1.18
N LEU A 202 -2.29 9.75 -1.75
CA LEU A 202 -2.35 10.32 -3.09
C LEU A 202 -1.97 11.81 -3.12
N TYR A 203 -1.84 12.44 -1.95
CA TYR A 203 -1.41 13.82 -1.84
C TYR A 203 0.10 13.89 -1.59
N LEU A 204 0.84 14.39 -2.58
CA LEU A 204 2.26 14.72 -2.45
C LEU A 204 2.39 16.24 -2.28
N PRO A 205 2.91 16.75 -1.15
CA PRO A 205 3.04 18.18 -0.90
C PRO A 205 4.25 18.77 -1.67
N VAL A 206 4.32 18.56 -2.98
CA VAL A 206 5.41 19.09 -3.82
C VAL A 206 5.42 20.61 -3.89
N ASP A 207 4.25 21.23 -3.77
CA ASP A 207 4.10 22.68 -3.78
C ASP A 207 4.67 23.31 -2.51
N PHE A 208 4.68 22.60 -1.38
CA PHE A 208 5.31 23.08 -0.14
C PHE A 208 6.80 23.38 -0.30
N LEU A 209 7.50 22.69 -1.21
CA LEU A 209 8.92 22.94 -1.48
C LEU A 209 9.16 24.21 -2.30
N LYS A 210 8.11 24.75 -2.94
CA LYS A 210 8.17 25.90 -3.84
C LYS A 210 7.45 27.12 -3.27
N ASP A 211 6.44 26.90 -2.44
CA ASP A 211 5.60 27.93 -1.88
C ASP A 211 6.40 28.84 -0.95
N PRO A 212 6.22 30.17 -1.05
CA PRO A 212 6.83 31.10 -0.11
C PRO A 212 6.24 30.90 1.30
N PRO A 213 6.97 31.26 2.37
CA PRO A 213 6.46 31.13 3.75
C PRO A 213 5.15 31.87 4.01
N LEU A 214 4.83 32.88 3.21
CA LEU A 214 3.60 33.67 3.29
C LEU A 214 2.83 33.57 1.97
N LEU A 215 1.62 33.01 2.03
CA LEU A 215 0.70 32.90 0.90
C LEU A 215 -0.34 34.01 0.95
N TYR A 216 -0.49 34.76 -0.15
CA TYR A 216 -1.51 35.79 -0.31
C TYR A 216 -2.65 35.27 -1.17
N ARG A 217 -3.91 35.45 -0.74
CA ARG A 217 -5.11 35.15 -1.54
C ARG A 217 -5.84 36.45 -1.83
N TRP A 218 -5.85 36.83 -3.10
CA TRP A 218 -6.63 37.97 -3.57
C TRP A 218 -8.12 37.64 -3.52
N ARG A 219 -8.95 38.68 -3.35
CA ARG A 219 -10.40 38.55 -3.44
C ARG A 219 -10.78 38.03 -4.82
N SER A 220 -11.49 36.90 -4.90
CA SER A 220 -12.07 36.44 -6.15
C SER A 220 -13.13 37.44 -6.62
N LYS A 221 -13.21 37.68 -7.93
CA LYS A 221 -14.30 38.48 -8.52
C LYS A 221 -15.66 37.87 -8.21
#